data_AF-A0A484IGU0-F1
#
_entry.id   AF-A0A484IGU0-F1
#
_cell.length_a   1.000
_cell.length_b   1.000
_cell.length_c   1.000
_cell.angle_alpha   90.00
_cell.angle_beta   90.00
_cell.angle_gamma   90.00
#
_symmetry.space_group_name_H-M   'P 1'
#
loop_
_entity.id
_entity.type
_entity.pdbx_description
1 polymer ?
#
loop_
_entity_poly.entity_id
_entity_poly.type
_entity_poly.pdbx_seq_one_letter_code
_entity_poly.pdbx_strand_id
1 'polypeptide(L)' 'MLLLSNNTSYKDLLKKRILYVLGMDDTRIFLLDEQNSRLAVGNLYGQEFELFN' A
#
# COMPACT_ATOMS: atom_id res chain seq x y z
N MET A 1 1.77 19.40 20.84
CA MET A 1 1.02 19.43 19.56
C MET A 1 2.06 19.27 18.44
N LEU A 2 2.12 18.11 17.79
CA LEU A 2 3.08 17.84 16.71
C LEU A 2 2.65 18.65 15.48
N LEU A 3 3.24 19.83 15.29
CA LEU A 3 3.15 20.56 14.02
C LEU A 3 3.76 19.69 12.92
N LEU A 4 2.90 19.10 12.09
CA LEU A 4 3.28 18.52 10.80
C LEU A 4 3.61 19.70 9.87
N SER A 5 4.85 20.17 9.91
CA SER A 5 5.36 21.14 8.93
C SER A 5 5.18 20.55 7.52
N ASN A 6 4.46 21.29 6.69
CA ASN A 6 3.47 20.79 5.75
C ASN A 6 4.01 20.56 4.32
N ASN A 7 5.02 19.69 4.13
CA ASN A 7 5.53 19.31 2.81
C ASN A 7 5.73 17.79 2.62
N THR A 8 5.33 16.96 3.60
CA THR A 8 5.48 15.50 3.49
C THR A 8 4.23 14.89 2.89
N SER A 9 4.35 14.11 1.82
CA SER A 9 3.20 13.49 1.17
C SER A 9 2.49 12.49 2.10
N TYR A 10 1.19 12.26 1.88
CA TYR A 10 0.43 11.23 2.61
C TYR A 10 1.14 9.86 2.54
N LYS A 11 1.67 9.49 1.37
CA LYS A 11 2.43 8.25 1.15
C LYS A 11 3.64 8.15 2.08
N ASP A 12 4.39 9.24 2.22
CA ASP A 12 5.57 9.29 3.08
C ASP A 12 5.19 9.24 4.56
N LEU A 13 4.10 9.90 4.95
CA LEU A 13 3.59 9.85 6.32
C LEU A 13 3.14 8.43 6.69
N LEU A 14 2.34 7.78 5.86
CA LEU A 14 1.89 6.40 6.07
C LEU A 14 3.08 5.44 6.18
N LYS A 15 4.02 5.52 5.25
CA LYS A 15 5.21 4.66 5.24
C LYS A 15 6.04 4.85 6.50
N LYS A 16 6.39 6.10 6.86
CA LYS A 16 7.33 6.37 7.96
C LYS A 16 6.71 6.20 9.35
N ARG A 17 5.44 6.59 9.53
CA ARG A 17 4.83 6.68 10.86
C ARG A 17 4.00 5.46 11.25
N ILE A 18 3.56 4.67 10.28
CA ILE A 18 2.69 3.51 10.54
C ILE A 18 3.38 2.24 10.06
N LEU A 19 3.63 2.12 8.75
CA LEU A 19 4.07 0.85 8.18
C LEU A 19 5.45 0.43 8.70
N TYR A 20 6.41 1.35 8.72
CA TYR A 20 7.74 1.10 9.27
C TYR A 20 7.69 0.80 10.78
N VAL A 21 6.88 1.53 11.54
CA VAL A 21 6.77 1.37 13.00
C VAL A 21 6.18 0.01 13.37
N LEU A 22 5.25 -0.50 12.55
CA LEU A 22 4.57 -1.77 12.75
C LEU A 22 5.27 -2.96 12.06
N GLY A 23 6.40 -2.74 11.37
CA GLY A 23 7.07 -3.79 10.60
C GLY A 23 6.25 -4.33 9.42
N MET A 24 5.37 -3.51 8.85
CA MET A 24 4.49 -3.88 7.74
C MET A 24 5.17 -3.66 6.37
N ASP A 25 6.31 -4.32 6.15
CA ASP A 25 7.19 -4.08 5.00
C ASP A 25 6.54 -4.40 3.64
N ASP A 26 5.59 -5.34 3.63
CA ASP A 26 4.86 -5.79 2.46
C ASP A 26 3.53 -5.05 2.20
N THR A 27 3.14 -4.12 3.07
CA THR A 27 1.90 -3.34 2.91
C THR A 27 2.17 -2.03 2.17
N ARG A 28 1.43 -1.74 1.09
CA ARG A 28 1.60 -0.51 0.29
C ARG A 28 0.29 -0.05 -0.35
N ILE A 29 0.23 1.24 -0.70
CA ILE A 29 -0.85 1.82 -1.52
C ILE A 29 -0.66 1.45 -3.00
N PHE A 30 0.58 1.51 -3.46
CA PHE A 30 0.98 1.13 -4.81
C PHE A 30 1.97 -0.02 -4.72
N LEU A 31 1.68 -1.13 -5.39
CA LEU A 31 2.53 -2.30 -5.44
C LEU A 31 3.78 -2.00 -6.27
N LEU A 32 4.89 -2.65 -5.92
CA LEU A 32 6.02 -2.79 -6.84
C LEU A 32 5.81 -4.01 -7.72
N ASP A 33 6.48 -4.04 -8.87
CA ASP A 33 6.42 -5.15 -9.83
C ASP A 33 6.71 -6.51 -9.16
N GLU A 34 7.67 -6.55 -8.24
CA GLU A 34 8.02 -7.74 -7.46
C GLU A 34 6.87 -8.26 -6.58
N GLN A 35 5.97 -7.36 -6.14
CA GLN A 35 4.84 -7.69 -5.27
C GLN A 35 3.59 -8.09 -6.06
N ASN A 36 3.49 -7.72 -7.35
CA ASN A 36 2.35 -8.09 -8.18
C ASN A 36 2.16 -9.60 -8.30
N SER A 37 3.27 -10.35 -8.36
CA SER A 37 3.24 -11.82 -8.39
C SER A 37 2.64 -12.45 -7.12
N ARG A 38 2.61 -11.71 -6.00
CA ARG A 38 2.07 -12.16 -4.71
C ARG A 38 0.65 -11.64 -4.45
N LEU A 39 0.10 -10.81 -5.34
CA LEU A 39 -1.24 -10.27 -5.20
C LEU A 39 -2.26 -11.36 -5.52
N ALA A 40 -3.24 -11.56 -4.64
CA ALA A 40 -4.32 -12.47 -4.89
C ALA A 40 -5.23 -11.96 -6.01
N VAL A 41 -5.72 -12.87 -6.85
CA VAL A 41 -6.71 -12.55 -7.90
C VAL A 41 -8.06 -12.25 -7.25
N GLY A 42 -8.61 -11.07 -7.53
CA GLY A 42 -9.96 -10.71 -7.10
C GLY A 42 -10.98 -11.57 -7.85
N ASN A 43 -12.00 -12.09 -7.17
CA ASN A 43 -13.08 -12.86 -7.81
C ASN A 43 -14.42 -12.24 -7.45
N LEU A 44 -15.23 -11.90 -8.45
CA LEU A 44 -16.55 -11.31 -8.29
C LEU A 44 -17.56 -12.09 -9.14
N TYR A 45 -18.63 -12.59 -8.52
CA TYR A 45 -19.63 -13.46 -9.17
C TYR A 45 -19.04 -14.71 -9.85
N GLY A 46 -17.94 -15.24 -9.31
CA GLY A 46 -17.25 -16.41 -9.87
C GLY A 46 -16.43 -16.12 -11.13
N GLN A 47 -16.23 -14.84 -11.47
CA GLN A 47 -15.32 -14.41 -12.53
C GLN A 47 -14.11 -13.71 -11.92
N GLU A 48 -12.94 -13.97 -12.48
CA GLU A 48 -11.74 -13.22 -12.14
C GLU A 48 -11.95 -11.76 -12.50
N PHE A 49 -11.70 -10.89 -11.53
CA PHE A 49 -11.83 -9.46 -11.64
C PHE A 49 -10.42 -8.88 -11.64
N GLU A 50 -9.93 -8.53 -12.83
CA GLU A 50 -8.66 -7.83 -13.03
C GLU A 50 -8.80 -6.41 -12.47
N LEU A 51 -8.57 -6.25 -11.16
CA LEU A 51 -8.57 -4.93 -10.50
C LEU A 51 -7.36 -4.08 -10.90
N PHE A 52 -6.30 -4.71 -11.41
CA PHE A 52 -5.00 -4.08 -11.61
C PHE A 52 -4.29 -4.71 -12.82
N ASN A 53 -4.52 -4.15 -14.02
CA ASN A 53 -3.56 -4.22 -15.12
C ASN A 53 -2.75 -2.91 -15.14
#